data_AF-A0A101FS42-F1
#
_entry.id   AF-A0A101FS42-F1
#
_cell.length_a   1.000
_cell.length_b   1.000
_cell.length_c   1.000
_cell.angle_alpha   90.00
_cell.angle_beta   90.00
_cell.angle_gamma   90.00
#
_symmetry.space_group_name_H-M   'P 1'
#
loop_
_entity.id
_entity.type
_entity.pdbx_description
1 polymer ?
#
loop_
_entity_poly.entity_id
_entity_poly.type
_entity_poly.pdbx_seq_one_letter_code
_entity_poly.pdbx_strand_id
1 'polypeptide(L)'
;IVVIAVHFKNAFRGADQDLATVDGIWQISDTVTNVEEDTEYDKMTIQSVNADTKKITMNNEDNKITLNKNKDQVLMENVRIKTADQDTISAEEPLRFYIYKEATIEAEEEEEPAPEPVAAPEPVVEEPAAEEPAAEEPAAETIVLCRYRPLRSHEVER
;
A
#
# COMPACT_ATOMS: atom_id res chain seq x y z
N ILE A 1 21.90 -6.98 -2.00
CA ILE A 1 20.46 -7.02 -1.63
C ILE A 1 19.67 -7.29 -2.90
N VAL A 2 18.58 -8.05 -2.85
CA VAL A 2 17.68 -8.21 -4.01
C VAL A 2 16.57 -7.19 -3.86
N VAL A 3 16.42 -6.29 -4.84
CA VAL A 3 15.41 -5.20 -4.79
C VAL A 3 14.12 -5.61 -5.49
N ILE A 4 14.25 -6.36 -6.58
CA ILE A 4 13.14 -6.88 -7.38
C ILE A 4 13.42 -8.36 -7.69
N ALA A 5 12.40 -9.20 -7.52
CA ALA A 5 12.38 -10.59 -7.96
C ALA A 5 11.14 -10.84 -8.82
N VAL A 6 11.36 -11.43 -10.00
CA VAL A 6 10.30 -11.75 -10.95
C VAL A 6 10.34 -13.24 -11.26
N HIS A 7 9.22 -13.92 -11.09
CA HIS A 7 9.05 -15.31 -11.49
C HIS A 7 8.30 -15.37 -12.82
N PHE A 8 8.93 -15.99 -13.81
CA PHE A 8 8.35 -16.21 -15.12
C PHE A 8 7.74 -17.61 -15.16
N LYS A 9 6.43 -17.66 -15.34
CA LYS A 9 5.68 -18.90 -15.52
C LYS A 9 6.03 -19.58 -16.86
N ASN A 10 6.16 -18.78 -17.92
CA ASN A 10 6.49 -19.30 -19.24
C ASN A 10 7.10 -18.19 -20.12
N ALA A 11 7.88 -18.59 -21.12
CA ALA A 11 8.34 -17.74 -22.20
C ALA A 11 8.10 -18.47 -23.53
N PHE A 12 7.35 -17.82 -24.42
CA PHE A 12 7.02 -18.28 -25.75
C PHE A 12 7.68 -17.39 -26.80
N ARG A 13 8.19 -18.01 -27.87
CA ARG A 13 8.87 -17.34 -28.97
C ARG A 13 8.12 -17.60 -30.26
N GLY A 14 7.61 -16.55 -30.91
CA GLY A 14 6.87 -16.63 -32.17
C GLY A 14 7.70 -16.12 -33.35
N ALA A 15 7.20 -16.29 -34.58
CA ALA A 15 7.86 -15.76 -35.77
C ALA A 15 7.81 -14.23 -35.83
N ASP A 16 6.72 -13.64 -35.31
CA ASP A 16 6.47 -12.20 -35.36
C ASP A 16 6.56 -11.53 -33.98
N GLN A 17 6.34 -12.26 -32.87
CA GLN A 17 6.37 -11.72 -31.50
C GLN A 17 6.81 -12.75 -30.44
N ASP A 18 7.46 -12.25 -29.39
CA ASP A 18 7.88 -13.01 -28.21
C ASP A 18 7.03 -12.61 -26.99
N LEU A 19 6.58 -13.59 -26.19
CA LEU A 19 5.71 -13.38 -25.03
C LEU A 19 6.25 -14.09 -23.80
N ALA A 20 6.31 -13.41 -22.67
CA ALA A 20 6.61 -14.03 -21.38
C ALA A 20 5.49 -13.78 -20.39
N THR A 21 5.04 -14.84 -19.71
CA THR A 21 4.03 -14.77 -18.64
C THR A 21 4.73 -14.72 -17.29
N VAL A 22 4.40 -13.70 -16.50
CA VAL A 22 4.86 -13.52 -15.11
C VAL A 22 3.71 -13.86 -14.17
N ASP A 23 3.99 -14.63 -13.12
CA ASP A 23 3.02 -15.03 -12.09
C ASP A 23 3.43 -14.60 -10.68
N GLY A 24 4.65 -14.09 -10.49
CA GLY A 24 5.11 -13.56 -9.22
C GLY A 24 6.02 -12.34 -9.41
N ILE A 25 5.68 -11.25 -8.73
CA ILE A 25 6.54 -10.07 -8.62
C ILE A 25 6.66 -9.75 -7.13
N TRP A 26 7.91 -9.66 -6.66
CA TRP A 26 8.24 -9.18 -5.33
C TRP A 26 9.20 -8.00 -5.45
N GLN A 27 8.92 -6.93 -4.72
CA GLN A 27 9.73 -5.72 -4.73
C GLN A 27 9.79 -5.13 -3.33
N ILE A 28 10.97 -4.60 -2.98
CA ILE A 28 11.16 -3.71 -1.82
C ILE A 28 11.35 -2.28 -2.30
N SER A 29 11.02 -1.31 -1.44
CA SER A 29 11.28 0.11 -1.69
C SER A 29 12.79 0.37 -1.88
N ASP A 30 13.13 1.33 -2.72
CA ASP A 30 14.49 1.88 -2.86
C ASP A 30 14.81 2.92 -1.77
N THR A 31 13.79 3.45 -1.11
CA THR A 31 13.92 4.37 0.02
C THR A 31 14.23 3.60 1.29
N VAL A 32 15.38 3.90 1.91
CA VAL A 32 15.83 3.29 3.17
C VAL A 32 15.67 4.26 4.32
N THR A 33 15.21 3.76 5.47
CA THR A 33 15.23 4.51 6.73
C THR A 33 16.48 4.11 7.50
N ASN A 34 17.32 5.09 7.83
CA ASN A 34 18.52 4.83 8.62
C ASN A 34 18.16 4.65 10.10
N VAL A 35 18.84 3.72 10.75
CA VAL A 35 18.62 3.36 12.15
C VAL A 35 19.98 3.34 12.83
N GLU A 36 20.24 4.38 13.62
CA GLU A 36 21.50 4.56 14.34
C GLU A 36 21.23 4.69 15.85
N GLU A 37 22.22 4.34 16.65
CA GLU A 37 22.19 4.61 18.09
C GLU A 37 22.04 6.12 18.33
N ASP A 38 21.35 6.49 19.40
CA ASP A 38 21.00 7.87 19.75
C ASP A 38 20.03 8.57 18.79
N THR A 39 19.46 7.86 17.80
CA THR A 39 18.37 8.43 16.99
C THR A 39 17.09 8.52 17.82
N GLU A 40 16.54 9.74 17.91
CA GLU A 40 15.30 10.03 18.62
C GLU A 40 14.07 9.84 17.72
N TYR A 41 13.07 9.14 18.25
CA TYR A 41 11.74 8.98 17.69
C TYR A 41 10.71 9.48 18.70
N ASP A 42 10.39 10.78 18.63
CA ASP A 42 9.55 11.51 19.58
C ASP A 42 10.04 11.39 21.03
N LYS A 43 9.53 10.43 21.80
CA LYS A 43 9.90 10.20 23.21
C LYS A 43 10.74 8.96 23.42
N MET A 44 11.00 8.20 22.36
CA MET A 44 11.80 6.97 22.42
C MET A 44 13.13 7.22 21.71
N THR A 45 14.23 6.79 22.31
CA THR A 45 15.58 6.89 21.74
C THR A 45 16.14 5.49 21.51
N ILE A 46 16.83 5.29 20.40
CA ILE A 46 17.52 4.02 20.10
C ILE A 46 18.74 3.88 21.00
N GLN A 47 18.76 2.80 21.81
CA GLN A 47 19.85 2.51 22.73
C GLN A 47 20.89 1.56 22.16
N SER A 48 20.45 0.60 21.34
CA SER A 48 21.38 -0.33 20.70
C SER A 48 20.80 -0.90 19.42
N VAL A 49 21.68 -1.08 18.44
CA VAL A 49 21.37 -1.76 17.18
C VAL A 49 22.27 -2.99 17.06
N ASN A 50 21.68 -4.18 17.26
CA ASN A 50 22.42 -5.42 17.17
C ASN A 50 22.16 -6.11 15.81
N ALA A 51 23.12 -5.98 14.90
CA ALA A 51 23.04 -6.52 13.55
C ALA A 51 23.02 -8.07 13.51
N ASP A 52 23.69 -8.73 14.45
CA ASP A 52 23.81 -10.20 14.50
C ASP A 52 22.48 -10.85 14.91
N THR A 53 21.85 -10.31 15.96
CA THR A 53 20.55 -10.78 16.48
C THR A 53 19.36 -10.15 15.79
N LYS A 54 19.59 -9.15 14.92
CA LYS A 54 18.56 -8.35 14.24
C LYS A 54 17.56 -7.72 15.21
N LYS A 55 18.08 -7.17 16.31
CA LYS A 55 17.29 -6.52 17.37
C LYS A 55 17.63 -5.04 17.46
N ILE A 56 16.59 -4.23 17.59
CA ILE A 56 16.68 -2.80 17.89
C ILE A 56 16.04 -2.62 19.27
N THR A 57 16.76 -2.02 20.20
CA THR A 57 16.24 -1.72 21.55
C THR A 57 16.10 -0.22 21.71
N MET A 58 14.92 0.22 22.15
CA MET A 58 14.60 1.64 22.38
C MET A 58 14.14 1.84 23.82
N ASN A 59 14.49 2.97 24.41
CA ASN A 59 14.02 3.37 25.74
C ASN A 59 13.62 4.86 25.75
N ASN A 60 13.17 5.37 26.89
CA ASN A 60 12.81 6.77 27.07
C ASN A 60 13.69 7.44 28.14
N GLU A 61 14.95 7.02 28.27
CA GLU A 61 15.85 7.47 29.35
C GLU A 61 16.03 8.99 29.36
N ASP A 62 16.21 9.58 28.18
CA ASP A 62 16.35 11.04 28.01
C ASP A 62 15.00 11.77 28.04
N ASN A 63 13.90 11.04 27.80
CA ASN A 63 12.57 11.59 27.57
C ASN A 63 11.55 11.04 28.58
N LYS A 64 11.36 11.74 29.69
CA LYS A 64 10.39 11.33 30.73
C LYS A 64 8.94 11.40 30.20
N ILE A 65 8.25 10.26 30.23
CA ILE A 65 6.83 10.17 29.91
C ILE A 65 6.01 10.31 31.20
N THR A 66 5.26 11.40 31.34
CA THR A 66 4.37 11.62 32.49
C THR A 66 2.93 11.32 32.10
N LEU A 67 2.34 10.29 32.70
CA LEU A 67 0.94 9.91 32.45
C LEU A 67 0.01 10.72 33.36
N ASN A 68 -0.85 11.53 32.75
CA ASN A 68 -1.88 12.31 33.45
C ASN A 68 -3.27 11.78 33.10
N LYS A 69 -4.29 12.06 33.91
CA LYS A 69 -5.68 11.71 33.60
C LYS A 69 -6.14 12.32 32.28
N ASN A 70 -6.98 11.59 31.54
CA ASN A 70 -7.59 12.01 30.28
C ASN A 70 -6.61 12.67 29.29
N LYS A 71 -5.45 12.03 29.09
CA LYS A 71 -4.39 12.57 28.25
C LYS A 71 -4.03 11.58 27.15
N ASP A 72 -3.90 12.14 25.96
CA ASP A 72 -3.33 11.45 24.82
C ASP A 72 -1.89 11.92 24.62
N GLN A 73 -0.97 10.97 24.46
CA GLN A 73 0.44 11.24 24.29
C GLN A 73 1.04 10.39 23.20
N VAL A 74 1.73 11.04 22.27
CA VAL A 74 2.60 10.35 21.32
C VAL A 74 3.76 9.71 22.06
N LEU A 75 4.02 8.44 21.72
CA LEU A 75 5.17 7.67 22.20
C LEU A 75 6.24 7.61 21.11
N MET A 76 5.87 7.18 19.90
CA MET A 76 6.78 6.97 18.77
C MET A 76 5.98 6.98 17.46
N GLU A 77 6.19 7.97 16.58
CA GLU A 77 5.49 8.13 15.31
C GLU A 77 3.97 7.93 15.46
N ASN A 78 3.44 6.81 14.96
CA ASN A 78 2.02 6.48 14.97
C ASN A 78 1.60 5.67 16.22
N VAL A 79 2.49 5.46 17.18
CA VAL A 79 2.19 4.77 18.44
C VAL A 79 1.88 5.81 19.52
N ARG A 80 0.70 5.69 20.13
CA ARG A 80 0.15 6.62 21.13
C ARG A 80 -0.26 5.91 22.40
N ILE A 81 -0.24 6.64 23.51
CA ILE A 81 -0.72 6.21 24.82
C ILE A 81 -1.92 7.06 25.19
N LYS A 82 -3.06 6.41 25.47
CA LYS A 82 -4.24 7.06 26.00
C LYS A 82 -4.50 6.62 27.42
N THR A 83 -4.63 7.60 28.31
CA THR A 83 -4.97 7.38 29.72
C THR A 83 -6.46 7.57 29.95
N ALA A 84 -7.02 6.85 30.90
CA ALA A 84 -8.42 7.00 31.30
C ALA A 84 -8.66 8.34 31.99
N ASP A 85 -9.89 8.85 31.87
CA ASP A 85 -10.38 9.96 32.69
C ASP A 85 -10.80 9.40 34.05
N GLN A 86 -9.89 9.47 35.02
CA GLN A 86 -10.09 9.01 36.39
C GLN A 86 -9.75 10.15 37.34
N ASP A 87 -10.68 10.48 38.24
CA ASP A 87 -10.46 11.51 39.25
C ASP A 87 -9.73 10.99 40.48
N THR A 88 -9.95 9.71 40.81
CA THR A 88 -9.26 9.02 41.91
C THR A 88 -8.18 8.12 41.33
N ILE A 89 -6.92 8.41 41.68
CA ILE A 89 -5.75 7.56 41.36
C ILE A 89 -5.16 7.15 42.69
N SER A 90 -5.32 5.87 43.06
CA SER A 90 -4.81 5.30 44.31
C SER A 90 -4.11 3.97 44.04
N ALA A 91 -3.50 3.36 45.07
CA ALA A 91 -2.92 2.03 44.93
C ALA A 91 -3.96 0.93 44.67
N GLU A 92 -5.21 1.15 45.08
CA GLU A 92 -6.34 0.23 44.87
C GLU A 92 -6.97 0.43 43.49
N GLU A 93 -6.89 1.65 42.94
CA GLU A 93 -7.39 2.02 41.62
C GLU A 93 -6.28 2.76 40.83
N PRO A 94 -5.31 2.03 40.26
CA PRO A 94 -4.25 2.66 39.48
C PRO A 94 -4.79 3.29 38.20
N LEU A 95 -4.05 4.28 37.68
CA LEU A 95 -4.37 4.92 36.42
C LEU A 95 -4.31 3.89 35.28
N ARG A 96 -5.44 3.67 34.61
CA ARG A 96 -5.54 2.78 33.44
C ARG A 96 -5.08 3.50 32.19
N PHE A 97 -4.28 2.82 31.38
CA PHE A 97 -3.83 3.30 30.08
C PHE A 97 -3.75 2.15 29.07
N TYR A 98 -3.80 2.49 27.79
CA TYR A 98 -3.55 1.55 26.71
C TYR A 98 -2.71 2.21 25.62
N ILE A 99 -1.98 1.37 24.88
CA ILE A 99 -1.19 1.78 23.72
C ILE A 99 -2.01 1.46 22.48
N TYR A 100 -2.07 2.40 21.53
CA TYR A 100 -2.78 2.21 20.27
C TYR A 100 -2.00 2.82 19.11
N LYS A 101 -2.36 2.41 17.90
CA LYS A 101 -1.86 2.97 16.65
C LYS A 101 -3.03 3.57 15.90
N GLU A 102 -2.88 4.78 15.38
CA GLU A 102 -3.90 5.36 14.51
C GLU A 102 -3.74 4.78 13.10
N ALA A 103 -4.85 4.36 12.51
CA ALA A 103 -4.87 3.97 11.11
C ALA A 103 -5.87 4.88 10.42
N THR A 104 -5.40 5.67 9.47
CA THR A 104 -6.29 6.31 8.51
C THR A 104 -6.69 5.22 7.52
N ILE A 105 -7.95 4.80 7.60
CA ILE A 105 -8.54 3.90 6.62
C ILE A 105 -9.23 4.84 5.63
N GLU A 106 -8.69 4.96 4.44
CA GLU A 106 -9.41 5.59 3.34
C GLU A 106 -10.63 4.71 3.06
N ALA A 107 -11.82 5.25 3.32
CA ALA A 107 -13.04 4.62 2.86
C ALA A 107 -12.97 4.61 1.34
N GLU A 108 -13.07 3.41 0.76
CA GLU A 108 -13.22 3.24 -0.68
C GLU A 108 -14.45 4.06 -1.09
N GLU A 109 -14.24 5.18 -1.78
CA GLU A 109 -15.33 5.95 -2.39
C GLU A 109 -16.11 4.99 -3.27
N GLU A 110 -17.40 4.80 -2.98
CA GLU A 110 -18.31 4.12 -3.90
C GLU A 110 -18.25 4.87 -5.22
N GLU A 111 -17.69 4.25 -6.27
CA GLU A 111 -17.78 4.76 -7.63
C GLU A 111 -19.26 5.05 -7.93
N GLU A 112 -19.61 6.32 -8.10
CA GLU A 112 -20.92 6.70 -8.62
C GLU A 112 -21.14 5.91 -9.92
N PRO A 113 -22.33 5.30 -10.11
CA PRO A 113 -22.58 4.47 -11.27
C PRO A 113 -22.37 5.30 -12.53
N ALA A 114 -21.49 4.79 -13.41
CA ALA A 114 -21.19 5.42 -14.69
C ALA A 114 -22.49 5.82 -15.41
N PRO A 115 -22.55 7.03 -16.02
CA PRO A 115 -23.75 7.46 -16.73
C PRO A 115 -24.08 6.44 -17.82
N GLU A 116 -25.37 6.08 -17.91
CA GLU A 116 -25.90 5.16 -18.92
C GLU A 116 -25.44 5.58 -20.33
N PRO A 117 -25.04 4.64 -21.19
CA PRO A 117 -24.60 4.97 -22.53
C PRO A 117 -25.74 5.64 -23.30
N VAL A 118 -25.54 6.92 -23.66
CA VAL A 118 -26.46 7.66 -24.53
C VAL A 118 -26.59 6.89 -25.84
N ALA A 119 -27.81 6.47 -26.16
CA ALA A 119 -28.13 5.72 -27.37
C ALA A 119 -27.59 6.47 -28.62
N ALA A 120 -26.71 5.81 -29.37
CA ALA A 120 -26.27 6.29 -30.67
C ALA A 120 -27.49 6.39 -31.62
N PRO A 121 -27.61 7.46 -32.42
CA PRO A 121 -28.67 7.54 -33.42
C PRO A 121 -28.52 6.40 -34.44
N GLU A 122 -29.66 5.77 -34.77
CA GLU A 122 -29.78 4.61 -35.65
C GLU A 122 -29.13 4.87 -37.03
N PRO A 123 -28.46 3.86 -37.64
CA PRO A 123 -27.85 4.02 -38.95
C PRO A 123 -28.93 4.04 -40.04
N VAL A 124 -28.98 5.14 -40.81
CA VAL A 124 -29.74 5.17 -42.07
C VAL A 124 -29.02 4.29 -43.08
N VAL A 125 -29.79 3.34 -43.61
CA VAL A 125 -29.41 2.34 -44.61
C VAL A 125 -29.16 3.00 -45.97
N GLU A 126 -27.97 2.81 -46.54
CA GLU A 126 -27.79 2.76 -48.01
C GLU A 126 -26.88 1.57 -48.36
N GLU A 127 -27.31 0.76 -49.32
CA GLU A 127 -26.64 -0.40 -49.91
C GLU A 127 -26.83 -0.32 -51.45
N PRO A 128 -26.01 -0.95 -52.30
CA PRO A 128 -24.54 -0.94 -52.42
C PRO A 128 -24.06 -0.57 -53.85
N ALA A 129 -22.77 -0.28 -54.04
CA ALA A 129 -22.13 -0.42 -55.36
C ALA A 129 -20.60 -0.68 -55.30
N ALA A 130 -20.24 -1.91 -55.70
CA ALA A 130 -19.04 -2.36 -56.45
C ALA A 130 -17.64 -2.42 -55.79
N GLU A 131 -17.19 -3.67 -55.59
CA GLU A 131 -15.86 -4.32 -55.72
C GLU A 131 -14.52 -3.54 -55.76
N GLU A 132 -13.67 -3.82 -54.73
CA GLU A 132 -12.25 -4.33 -54.70
C GLU A 132 -11.10 -3.82 -55.63
N PRO A 133 -9.80 -3.98 -55.25
CA PRO A 133 -9.17 -4.26 -53.94
C PRO A 133 -7.86 -3.47 -53.64
N ALA A 134 -7.34 -3.70 -52.41
CA ALA A 134 -5.93 -3.70 -51.97
C ALA A 134 -5.12 -2.38 -51.87
N ALA A 135 -4.73 -2.01 -50.64
CA ALA A 135 -3.34 -1.74 -50.25
C ALA A 135 -3.20 -1.51 -48.72
N GLU A 136 -2.06 -1.98 -48.20
CA GLU A 136 -1.51 -2.02 -46.83
C GLU A 136 -1.78 -0.87 -45.85
N GLU A 137 -1.92 -1.24 -44.57
CA GLU A 137 -1.66 -0.40 -43.39
C GLU A 137 -0.17 -0.02 -43.26
N PRO A 138 0.16 0.98 -42.44
CA PRO A 138 0.73 0.56 -41.16
C PRO A 138 0.00 1.14 -39.96
N ALA A 139 -0.38 0.26 -39.05
CA ALA A 139 -0.92 0.60 -37.74
C ALA A 139 0.16 1.26 -36.88
N ALA A 140 -0.20 2.41 -36.33
CA ALA A 140 0.59 3.16 -35.36
C ALA A 140 0.75 2.37 -34.04
N GLU A 141 1.95 2.43 -33.48
CA GLU A 141 2.29 1.96 -32.13
C GLU A 141 1.26 2.44 -31.10
N THR A 142 0.65 1.49 -30.39
CA THR A 142 -0.04 1.77 -29.13
C THR A 142 0.83 1.24 -27.98
N ILE A 143 1.50 2.16 -27.29
CA ILE A 143 2.15 1.92 -26.01
C ILE A 143 1.05 1.64 -24.99
N VAL A 144 0.89 0.38 -24.59
CA VAL A 144 -0.04 0.00 -23.51
C VAL A 144 0.64 0.27 -22.17
N LEU A 145 0.35 1.43 -21.59
CA LEU A 145 0.56 1.72 -20.17
C LEU A 145 -0.22 0.70 -19.34
N CYS A 146 0.49 -0.25 -18.74
CA CYS A 146 -0.09 -1.23 -17.83
C CYS A 146 -0.60 -0.50 -16.57
N ARG A 147 -1.90 -0.19 -16.53
CA ARG A 147 -2.55 0.34 -15.32
C ARG A 147 -2.67 -0.79 -14.30
N TYR A 148 -2.12 -0.55 -13.12
CA TYR A 148 -2.20 -1.38 -11.92
C TYR A 148 -3.68 -1.58 -11.52
N ARG A 149 -4.17 -2.81 -11.54
CA ARG A 149 -5.50 -3.19 -11.02
C ARG A 149 -5.27 -3.94 -9.70
N PRO A 150 -5.68 -3.39 -8.54
CA PRO A 150 -5.51 -4.10 -7.27
C PRO A 150 -6.40 -5.35 -7.24
N LEU A 151 -5.80 -6.49 -6.90
CA LEU A 151 -6.49 -7.78 -6.73
C LEU A 151 -7.33 -7.74 -5.44
N ARG A 152 -8.66 -7.84 -5.59
CA ARG A 152 -9.58 -8.06 -4.45
C ARG A 152 -9.31 -9.43 -3.83
N SER A 153 -9.00 -9.46 -2.54
CA SER A 153 -9.00 -10.68 -1.73
C SER A 153 -10.34 -11.40 -1.87
N HIS A 154 -10.33 -12.60 -2.43
CA HIS A 154 -11.43 -13.55 -2.22
C HIS A 154 -11.08 -14.41 -1.02
N GLU A 155 -11.85 -14.18 0.03
CA GLU A 155 -12.09 -15.10 1.12
C GLU A 155 -12.61 -16.42 0.55
N VAL A 156 -11.93 -17.54 0.86
CA VAL A 156 -12.52 -18.87 0.73
C VAL A 156 -12.39 -19.55 2.07
N GLU A 157 -13.51 -19.50 2.78
CA GLU A 157 -13.89 -20.35 3.88
C GLU A 157 -14.06 -21.79 3.35
N ARG A 158 -13.20 -22.70 3.83
CA ARG A 158 -13.41 -24.14 4.18
C ARG A 158 -12.16 -24.98 3.97
#